data_AF-A0A6I5RK21-F1
#
_entry.id   AF-A0A6I5RK21-F1
#
_cell.length_a   1.000
_cell.length_b   1.000
_cell.length_c   1.000
_cell.angle_alpha   90.00
_cell.angle_beta   90.00
_cell.angle_gamma   90.00
#
_symmetry.space_group_name_H-M   'P 1'
#
loop_
_entity.id
_entity.type
_entity.pdbx_description
1 polymer ?
#
loop_
_entity_poly.entity_id
_entity_poly.type
_entity_poly.pdbx_seq_one_letter_code
_entity_poly.pdbx_strand_id
1 'polypeptide(L)'
;LRGIFMLRQKELQWFYQEGCSNIFPDAWESYLKPIPSEERHDLIGAYYRRLTSPDRQIRLEAAKAWSVWEAATSKLLPDLQQQIRFADANFADAFARIECHYFVNKGFLETEDQLLRDVDRIRHLPAVIVQGRYDVVCPPVTAWELHRAWPEAEFIMIPDAGHSMNEPGIRTALLDATDRFASL
;
A
#
# COMPACT_ATOMS: atom_id res chain seq x y z
N LEU A 1 -5.01 -13.22 -3.79
CA LEU A 1 -4.99 -11.76 -3.46
C LEU A 1 -4.11 -11.54 -2.24
N ARG A 2 -3.37 -10.43 -2.16
CA ARG A 2 -2.57 -10.07 -0.97
C ARG A 2 -2.45 -8.56 -0.82
N GLY A 3 -2.24 -8.09 0.42
CA GLY A 3 -2.13 -6.65 0.72
C GLY A 3 -3.38 -5.91 0.24
N ILE A 4 -4.54 -6.28 0.79
CA ILE A 4 -5.83 -5.80 0.27
C ILE A 4 -5.98 -4.30 0.55
N PHE A 5 -6.02 -3.52 -0.51
CA PHE A 5 -6.18 -2.06 -0.49
C PHE A 5 -7.34 -1.66 -1.39
N MET A 6 -8.28 -0.87 -0.88
CA MET A 6 -9.50 -0.49 -1.63
C MET A 6 -9.56 1.02 -1.96
N LEU A 7 -8.47 1.76 -1.75
CA LEU A 7 -8.38 3.22 -1.98
C LEU A 7 -9.38 4.06 -1.19
N ARG A 8 -9.86 3.56 -0.05
CA ARG A 8 -10.79 4.30 0.79
C ARG A 8 -10.06 5.39 1.54
N GLN A 9 -10.72 6.51 1.79
CA GLN A 9 -10.14 7.62 2.54
C GLN A 9 -9.57 7.18 3.89
N LYS A 10 -10.23 6.26 4.60
CA LYS A 10 -9.69 5.74 5.87
C LYS A 10 -8.32 5.08 5.74
N GLU A 11 -8.05 4.41 4.62
CA GLU A 11 -6.78 3.72 4.36
C GLU A 11 -5.71 4.73 3.93
N LEU A 12 -6.08 5.67 3.04
CA LEU A 12 -5.21 6.76 2.60
C LEU A 12 -4.80 7.68 3.75
N GLN A 13 -5.75 8.07 4.61
CA GLN A 13 -5.50 8.91 5.78
C GLN A 13 -4.60 8.20 6.79
N TRP A 14 -4.87 6.92 7.07
CA TRP A 14 -4.06 6.12 7.98
C TRP A 14 -2.58 6.11 7.57
N PHE A 15 -2.31 5.87 6.28
CA PHE A 15 -0.95 5.61 5.82
C PHE A 15 -0.20 6.87 5.37
N TYR A 16 -0.88 7.82 4.74
CA TYR A 16 -0.26 9.02 4.15
C TYR A 16 -0.51 10.32 4.90
N GLN A 17 -1.30 10.32 5.98
CA GLN A 17 -1.61 11.53 6.75
C GLN A 17 -1.30 11.37 8.25
N GLU A 18 -1.99 10.47 8.94
CA GLU A 18 -1.82 10.25 10.37
C GLU A 18 -2.31 8.84 10.77
N GLY A 19 -1.49 8.10 11.51
CA GLY A 19 -1.79 6.73 11.93
C GLY A 19 -0.53 5.87 11.89
N CYS A 20 -0.11 5.47 10.70
CA CYS A 20 1.18 4.79 10.47
C CYS A 20 2.36 5.64 10.94
N SER A 21 2.24 6.97 10.85
CA SER A 21 3.20 7.95 11.38
C SER A 21 3.49 7.80 12.87
N ASN A 22 2.53 7.30 13.67
CA ASN A 22 2.72 7.06 15.10
C ASN A 22 3.51 5.77 15.39
N ILE A 23 3.63 4.88 14.41
CA ILE A 23 4.37 3.62 14.52
C ILE A 23 5.80 3.81 14.01
N PHE A 24 5.99 4.61 12.96
CA PHE A 24 7.29 4.87 12.31
C PHE A 24 7.64 6.37 12.30
N PRO A 25 7.75 7.03 13.47
CA PRO A 25 7.98 8.48 13.54
C PRO A 25 9.32 8.91 12.92
N ASP A 26 10.34 8.05 13.00
CA ASP A 26 11.67 8.26 12.44
C ASP A 26 11.67 8.24 10.90
N ALA A 27 10.97 7.27 10.28
CA ALA A 27 10.80 7.24 8.83
C ALA A 27 9.87 8.38 8.35
N TRP A 28 8.85 8.72 9.15
CA TRP A 28 7.90 9.78 8.87
C TRP A 28 8.57 11.16 8.75
N GLU A 29 9.59 11.45 9.56
CA GLU A 29 10.37 12.70 9.42
C GLU A 29 10.92 12.88 8.00
N SER A 30 11.41 11.80 7.38
CA SER A 30 11.94 11.86 6.02
C SER A 30 10.86 12.00 4.96
N TYR A 31 9.69 11.40 5.18
CA TYR A 31 8.49 11.64 4.35
C TYR A 31 7.98 13.08 4.43
N LEU A 32 8.16 13.78 5.55
CA LEU A 32 7.71 15.17 5.67
C LEU A 32 8.69 16.20 5.07
N LYS A 33 9.97 15.86 4.91
CA LYS A 33 11.04 16.81 4.49
C LYS A 33 10.72 17.60 3.21
N PRO A 34 10.20 17.00 2.12
CA PRO A 34 9.92 17.73 0.90
C PRO A 34 8.70 18.65 0.98
N ILE A 35 7.90 18.55 2.06
CA ILE A 35 6.61 19.24 2.22
C ILE A 35 6.73 20.35 3.28
N PRO A 36 6.52 21.63 2.91
CA PRO A 36 6.40 22.76 3.82
C PRO A 36 5.29 22.56 4.83
N SER A 37 5.48 23.06 6.05
CA SER A 37 4.57 22.83 7.17
C SER A 37 3.13 23.25 6.90
N GLU A 38 2.92 24.32 6.14
CA GLU A 38 1.63 24.88 5.77
C GLU A 38 0.84 23.96 4.82
N GLU A 39 1.51 23.08 4.08
CA GLU A 39 0.88 22.11 3.16
C GLU A 39 0.64 20.74 3.81
N ARG A 40 1.17 20.47 5.02
CA ARG A 40 1.12 19.14 5.65
C ARG A 40 -0.26 18.68 6.10
N HIS A 41 -1.27 19.53 6.00
CA HIS A 41 -2.66 19.16 6.26
C HIS A 41 -3.29 18.28 5.14
N ASP A 42 -2.67 18.26 3.95
CA ASP A 42 -3.03 17.40 2.82
C ASP A 42 -1.76 16.90 2.13
N LEU A 43 -1.16 15.85 2.70
CA LEU A 43 0.12 15.33 2.22
C LEU A 43 0.01 14.73 0.83
N ILE A 44 -1.05 13.98 0.51
CA ILE A 44 -1.25 13.39 -0.82
C ILE A 44 -1.34 14.51 -1.86
N GLY A 45 -2.14 15.55 -1.64
CA GLY A 45 -2.23 16.68 -2.56
C GLY A 45 -0.93 17.47 -2.69
N ALA A 46 -0.21 17.66 -1.57
CA ALA A 46 1.10 18.31 -1.56
C ALA A 46 2.16 17.53 -2.35
N TYR A 47 2.18 16.21 -2.21
CA TYR A 47 3.01 15.32 -2.99
C TYR A 47 2.63 15.34 -4.47
N TYR A 48 1.33 15.26 -4.79
CA TYR A 48 0.86 15.28 -6.18
C TYR A 48 1.34 16.52 -6.93
N ARG A 49 1.22 17.71 -6.32
CA ARG A 49 1.74 18.98 -6.89
C ARG A 49 3.21 18.88 -7.27
N ARG A 50 4.04 18.30 -6.40
CA ARG A 50 5.49 18.13 -6.62
C ARG A 50 5.78 17.06 -7.67
N LEU A 51 5.09 15.92 -7.59
CA LEU A 51 5.22 14.78 -8.50
C LEU A 51 4.76 15.09 -9.93
N THR A 52 3.92 16.10 -10.13
CA THR A 52 3.53 16.62 -11.46
C THR A 52 4.25 17.90 -11.87
N SER A 53 5.19 18.40 -11.07
CA SER A 53 5.98 19.60 -11.40
C SER A 53 6.73 19.41 -12.73
N PRO A 54 6.89 20.44 -13.58
CA PRO A 54 7.77 20.35 -14.74
C PRO A 54 9.25 20.25 -14.35
N ASP A 55 9.63 20.71 -13.15
CA ASP A 55 10.99 20.61 -12.61
C ASP A 55 11.31 19.16 -12.19
N ARG A 56 12.30 18.55 -12.84
CA ARG A 56 12.73 17.18 -12.56
C ARG A 56 13.32 17.03 -11.16
N GLN A 57 14.00 18.03 -10.63
CA GLN A 57 14.63 17.92 -9.32
C GLN A 57 13.58 17.89 -8.22
N ILE A 58 12.56 18.77 -8.30
CA ILE A 58 11.40 18.77 -7.39
C ILE A 58 10.67 17.43 -7.43
N ARG A 59 10.41 16.90 -8.64
CA ARG A 59 9.77 15.59 -8.80
C ARG A 59 10.56 14.48 -8.13
N LEU A 60 11.87 14.40 -8.39
CA LEU A 60 12.72 13.32 -7.88
C LEU A 60 12.88 13.36 -6.36
N GLU A 61 12.96 14.55 -5.76
CA GLU A 61 13.03 14.69 -4.31
C GLU A 61 11.76 14.15 -3.64
N ALA A 62 10.59 14.58 -4.13
CA ALA A 62 9.30 14.08 -3.64
C ALA A 62 9.13 12.58 -3.90
N ALA A 63 9.45 12.12 -5.11
CA ALA A 63 9.32 10.72 -5.48
C ALA A 63 10.14 9.80 -4.58
N LYS A 64 11.39 10.16 -4.28
CA LYS A 64 12.25 9.38 -3.38
C LYS A 64 11.69 9.32 -1.95
N ALA A 65 11.24 10.45 -1.41
CA ALA A 65 10.68 10.48 -0.06
C ALA A 65 9.41 9.62 0.06
N TRP A 66 8.54 9.66 -0.95
CA TRP A 66 7.35 8.81 -1.06
C TRP A 66 7.72 7.32 -1.14
N SER A 67 8.58 6.94 -2.09
CA SER A 67 8.94 5.53 -2.28
C SER A 67 9.72 4.95 -1.10
N VAL A 68 10.59 5.73 -0.45
CA VAL A 68 11.33 5.28 0.74
C VAL A 68 10.40 5.11 1.94
N TRP A 69 9.39 5.98 2.11
CA TRP A 69 8.38 5.83 3.15
C TRP A 69 7.66 4.48 3.07
N GLU A 70 7.23 4.08 1.87
CA GLU A 70 6.62 2.76 1.67
C GLU A 70 7.58 1.60 1.88
N ALA A 71 8.80 1.71 1.36
CA ALA A 71 9.80 0.67 1.56
C ALA A 71 10.14 0.47 3.05
N ALA A 72 10.20 1.55 3.82
CA ALA A 72 10.53 1.52 5.24
C ALA A 72 9.44 0.83 6.09
N THR A 73 8.19 0.86 5.63
CA THR A 73 7.02 0.35 6.35
C THR A 73 6.48 -0.97 5.78
N SER A 74 7.08 -1.47 4.69
CA SER A 74 6.60 -2.64 3.95
C SER A 74 6.77 -3.98 4.68
N LYS A 75 7.71 -4.10 5.60
CA LYS A 75 8.01 -5.35 6.32
C LYS A 75 7.83 -5.18 7.81
N LEU A 76 7.56 -6.28 8.51
CA LEU A 76 7.51 -6.31 9.98
C LEU A 76 8.85 -5.89 10.58
N LEU A 77 9.95 -6.40 10.01
CA LEU A 77 11.30 -5.95 10.32
C LEU A 77 11.84 -5.09 9.16
N PRO A 78 12.23 -3.83 9.40
CA PRO A 78 12.70 -2.94 8.35
C PRO A 78 13.87 -3.52 7.53
N ASP A 79 13.83 -3.31 6.22
CA ASP A 79 14.84 -3.77 5.27
C ASP A 79 15.52 -2.59 4.57
N LEU A 80 16.73 -2.26 5.01
CA LEU A 80 17.51 -1.14 4.46
C LEU A 80 17.86 -1.35 2.97
N GLN A 81 18.04 -2.58 2.51
CA GLN A 81 18.32 -2.86 1.10
C GLN A 81 17.10 -2.57 0.24
N GLN A 82 15.90 -2.84 0.75
CA GLN A 82 14.66 -2.47 0.08
C GLN A 82 14.52 -0.94 -0.04
N GLN A 83 14.82 -0.19 1.02
CA GLN A 83 14.78 1.27 1.00
C GLN A 83 15.75 1.86 -0.04
N ILE A 84 16.98 1.31 -0.13
CA ILE A 84 17.96 1.73 -1.14
C ILE A 84 17.44 1.51 -2.56
N ARG A 85 16.79 0.36 -2.82
CA ARG A 85 16.20 0.07 -4.13
C ARG A 85 15.06 1.02 -4.47
N PHE A 86 14.21 1.34 -3.50
CA PHE A 86 13.09 2.28 -3.70
C PHE A 86 13.56 3.73 -3.83
N ALA A 87 14.77 4.06 -3.39
CA ALA A 87 15.39 5.36 -3.60
C ALA A 87 16.03 5.53 -5.00
N ASP A 88 16.05 4.48 -5.84
CA ASP A 88 16.48 4.60 -7.23
C ASP A 88 15.62 5.62 -7.97
N ALA A 89 16.26 6.53 -8.72
CA ALA A 89 15.58 7.67 -9.30
C ALA A 89 14.51 7.30 -10.34
N ASN A 90 14.75 6.26 -11.14
CA ASN A 90 13.81 5.85 -12.17
C ASN A 90 12.65 5.06 -11.57
N PHE A 91 12.95 4.17 -10.63
CA PHE A 91 11.92 3.45 -9.90
C PHE A 91 11.02 4.42 -9.12
N ALA A 92 11.60 5.32 -8.31
CA ALA A 92 10.87 6.24 -7.47
C ALA A 92 9.95 7.17 -8.29
N ASP A 93 10.45 7.77 -9.37
CA ASP A 93 9.66 8.68 -10.22
C ASP A 93 8.44 7.97 -10.79
N ALA A 94 8.62 6.79 -11.38
CA ALA A 94 7.51 6.03 -11.95
C ALA A 94 6.51 5.59 -10.87
N PHE A 95 7.02 4.99 -9.79
CA PHE A 95 6.23 4.46 -8.69
C PHE A 95 5.35 5.53 -8.05
N ALA A 96 5.97 6.59 -7.50
CA ALA A 96 5.26 7.62 -6.74
C ALA A 96 4.27 8.39 -7.62
N ARG A 97 4.61 8.67 -8.89
CA ARG A 97 3.73 9.43 -9.79
C ARG A 97 2.48 8.65 -10.18
N ILE A 98 2.63 7.37 -10.52
CA ILE A 98 1.48 6.54 -10.92
C ILE A 98 0.56 6.35 -9.73
N GLU A 99 1.13 6.00 -8.58
CA GLU A 99 0.34 5.71 -7.38
C GLU A 99 -0.38 6.95 -6.84
N CYS A 100 0.34 8.05 -6.65
CA CYS A 100 -0.26 9.29 -6.18
C CYS A 100 -1.35 9.79 -7.14
N HIS A 101 -1.19 9.57 -8.46
CA HIS A 101 -2.22 9.87 -9.45
C HIS A 101 -3.51 9.06 -9.25
N TYR A 102 -3.41 7.76 -8.93
CA TYR A 102 -4.60 6.97 -8.59
C TYR A 102 -5.26 7.49 -7.30
N PHE A 103 -4.48 7.91 -6.32
CA PHE A 103 -5.02 8.35 -5.02
C PHE A 103 -5.80 9.66 -5.11
N VAL A 104 -5.26 10.67 -5.80
CA VAL A 104 -5.98 11.94 -6.01
C VAL A 104 -7.24 11.77 -6.85
N ASN A 105 -7.30 10.73 -7.69
CA ASN A 105 -8.48 10.38 -8.49
C ASN A 105 -9.38 9.32 -7.82
N LYS A 106 -9.15 9.00 -6.54
CA LYS A 106 -9.96 8.01 -5.78
C LYS A 106 -10.07 6.66 -6.49
N GLY A 107 -9.00 6.24 -7.15
CA GLY A 107 -8.98 5.00 -7.92
C GLY A 107 -9.81 4.98 -9.19
N PHE A 108 -10.37 6.12 -9.59
CA PHE A 108 -11.40 6.19 -10.63
C PHE A 108 -12.62 5.32 -10.31
N LEU A 109 -12.87 5.08 -9.02
CA LEU A 109 -14.04 4.38 -8.52
C LEU A 109 -15.20 5.38 -8.34
N GLU A 110 -16.42 4.91 -8.54
CA GLU A 110 -17.66 5.66 -8.34
C GLU A 110 -17.90 5.97 -6.86
N THR A 111 -17.64 4.99 -5.99
CA THR A 111 -17.81 5.09 -4.54
C THR A 111 -16.67 4.36 -3.81
N GLU A 112 -16.40 4.77 -2.57
CA GLU A 112 -15.33 4.18 -1.75
C GLU A 112 -15.52 2.68 -1.48
N ASP A 113 -16.77 2.24 -1.39
CA ASP A 113 -17.14 0.86 -1.10
C ASP A 113 -17.33 0.02 -2.38
N GLN A 114 -17.13 0.58 -3.58
CA GLN A 114 -17.49 -0.08 -4.84
C GLN A 114 -16.91 -1.50 -4.96
N LEU A 115 -15.62 -1.69 -4.62
CA LEU A 115 -14.97 -3.00 -4.70
C LEU A 115 -15.55 -4.03 -3.72
N LEU A 116 -15.97 -3.58 -2.54
CA LEU A 116 -16.58 -4.45 -1.52
C LEU A 116 -18.05 -4.73 -1.83
N ARG A 117 -18.79 -3.70 -2.25
CA ARG A 117 -20.20 -3.76 -2.65
C ARG A 117 -20.41 -4.71 -3.83
N ASP A 118 -19.53 -4.65 -4.81
CA ASP A 118 -19.68 -5.39 -6.07
C ASP A 118 -19.03 -6.80 -6.02
N VAL A 119 -18.56 -7.25 -4.85
CA VAL A 119 -17.84 -8.52 -4.70
C VAL A 119 -18.68 -9.74 -5.12
N ASP A 120 -20.01 -9.67 -4.98
CA ASP A 120 -20.93 -10.75 -5.38
C ASP A 120 -20.76 -11.15 -6.85
N ARG A 121 -20.30 -10.22 -7.70
CA ARG A 121 -20.02 -10.48 -9.12
C ARG A 121 -18.92 -11.51 -9.35
N ILE A 122 -18.03 -11.71 -8.38
CA ILE A 122 -16.86 -12.60 -8.50
C ILE A 122 -16.83 -13.73 -7.47
N ARG A 123 -17.83 -13.83 -6.58
CA ARG A 123 -17.84 -14.81 -5.49
C ARG A 123 -17.76 -16.28 -5.93
N HIS A 124 -18.18 -16.55 -7.16
CA HIS A 124 -18.12 -17.88 -7.79
C HIS A 124 -16.70 -18.30 -8.21
N LEU A 125 -15.72 -17.38 -8.21
CA LEU A 125 -14.34 -17.69 -8.56
C LEU A 125 -13.58 -18.27 -7.35
N PRO A 126 -12.73 -19.29 -7.55
CA PRO A 126 -11.79 -19.73 -6.53
C PRO A 126 -10.83 -18.60 -6.16
N ALA A 127 -10.68 -18.33 -4.85
CA ALA A 127 -9.82 -17.26 -4.37
C ALA A 127 -9.15 -17.61 -3.04
N VAL A 128 -7.93 -17.13 -2.87
CA VAL A 128 -7.18 -17.13 -1.59
C VAL A 128 -6.78 -15.69 -1.29
N ILE A 129 -7.04 -15.22 -0.07
CA ILE A 129 -6.66 -13.93 0.47
C ILE A 129 -5.56 -14.16 1.51
N VAL A 130 -4.36 -13.67 1.24
CA VAL A 130 -3.20 -13.76 2.16
C VAL A 130 -2.90 -12.39 2.72
N GLN A 131 -2.89 -12.23 4.04
CA GLN A 131 -2.70 -10.94 4.70
C GLN A 131 -1.74 -11.03 5.89
N GLY A 132 -0.76 -10.14 5.97
CA GLY A 132 0.09 -9.99 7.15
C GLY A 132 -0.66 -9.34 8.30
N ARG A 133 -0.52 -9.86 9.53
CA ARG A 133 -1.16 -9.32 10.73
C ARG A 133 -0.72 -7.89 11.06
N TYR A 134 0.51 -7.54 10.73
CA TYR A 134 1.12 -6.24 11.02
C TYR A 134 1.38 -5.44 9.73
N ASP A 135 0.62 -5.71 8.67
CA ASP A 135 0.63 -4.89 7.46
C ASP A 135 0.08 -3.49 7.78
N VAL A 136 0.97 -2.51 7.92
CA VAL A 136 0.61 -1.11 8.18
C VAL A 136 0.30 -0.33 6.90
N VAL A 137 0.71 -0.85 5.74
CA VAL A 137 0.51 -0.22 4.42
C VAL A 137 -0.93 -0.45 3.96
N CYS A 138 -1.39 -1.69 4.07
CA CYS A 138 -2.75 -2.14 3.79
C CYS A 138 -3.33 -2.77 5.07
N PRO A 139 -3.88 -1.97 6.00
CA PRO A 139 -4.32 -2.45 7.30
C PRO A 139 -5.22 -3.70 7.22
N PRO A 140 -5.04 -4.72 8.08
CA PRO A 140 -5.75 -6.01 7.98
C PRO A 140 -7.27 -5.91 8.03
N VAL A 141 -7.81 -4.81 8.55
CA VAL A 141 -9.25 -4.53 8.59
C VAL A 141 -9.88 -4.57 7.19
N THR A 142 -9.18 -4.09 6.15
CA THR A 142 -9.70 -4.13 4.77
C THR A 142 -9.79 -5.57 4.27
N ALA A 143 -8.75 -6.38 4.50
CA ALA A 143 -8.75 -7.79 4.11
C ALA A 143 -9.82 -8.59 4.88
N TRP A 144 -10.03 -8.25 6.16
CA TRP A 144 -11.07 -8.85 7.00
C TRP A 144 -12.49 -8.53 6.51
N GLU A 145 -12.74 -7.27 6.15
CA GLU A 145 -14.02 -6.86 5.55
C GLU A 145 -14.28 -7.59 4.23
N LEU A 146 -13.25 -7.73 3.37
CA LEU A 146 -13.37 -8.51 2.13
C LEU A 146 -13.67 -9.98 2.40
N HIS A 147 -12.95 -10.62 3.33
CA HIS A 147 -13.21 -12.01 3.72
C HIS A 147 -14.65 -12.21 4.21
N ARG A 148 -15.20 -11.27 4.97
CA ARG A 148 -16.60 -11.35 5.42
C ARG A 148 -17.61 -11.19 4.29
N ALA A 149 -17.29 -10.40 3.26
CA ALA A 149 -18.15 -10.20 2.10
C ALA A 149 -17.99 -11.30 1.02
N TRP A 150 -16.85 -11.99 1.00
CA TRP A 150 -16.53 -13.10 0.09
C TRP A 150 -16.20 -14.38 0.87
N PRO A 151 -17.18 -15.02 1.51
CA PRO A 151 -16.96 -16.18 2.38
C PRO A 151 -16.45 -17.43 1.63
N GLU A 152 -16.60 -17.50 0.31
CA GLU A 152 -16.06 -18.57 -0.54
C GLU A 152 -14.53 -18.48 -0.70
N ALA A 153 -13.94 -17.30 -0.48
CA ALA A 153 -12.50 -17.12 -0.54
C ALA A 153 -11.84 -17.67 0.74
N GLU A 154 -10.79 -18.47 0.57
CA GLU A 154 -9.94 -18.88 1.68
C GLU A 154 -9.20 -17.66 2.24
N PHE A 155 -9.17 -17.52 3.56
CA PHE A 155 -8.51 -16.40 4.23
C PHE A 155 -7.37 -16.88 5.11
N ILE A 156 -6.17 -16.42 4.81
CA ILE A 156 -4.93 -16.79 5.50
C ILE A 156 -4.33 -15.54 6.12
N MET A 157 -4.31 -15.50 7.45
CA MET A 157 -3.65 -14.44 8.21
C MET A 157 -2.28 -14.91 8.68
N ILE A 158 -1.21 -14.24 8.23
CA ILE A 158 0.16 -14.54 8.65
C ILE A 158 0.46 -13.75 9.93
N PRO A 159 0.71 -14.44 11.06
CA PRO A 159 0.76 -13.80 12.38
C PRO A 159 1.96 -12.87 12.58
N ASP A 160 3.05 -13.07 11.85
CA ASP A 160 4.35 -12.43 12.02
C ASP A 160 4.87 -11.79 10.72
N ALA A 161 3.98 -11.17 9.92
CA ALA A 161 4.34 -10.51 8.67
C ALA A 161 3.75 -9.10 8.52
N GLY A 162 4.50 -8.25 7.82
CA GLY A 162 4.04 -6.95 7.31
C GLY A 162 3.34 -7.06 5.95
N HIS A 163 3.58 -6.09 5.07
CA HIS A 163 2.93 -5.96 3.76
C HIS A 163 3.60 -6.79 2.64
N SER A 164 4.92 -6.82 2.64
CA SER A 164 5.73 -7.28 1.51
C SER A 164 5.48 -8.75 1.17
N MET A 165 5.31 -9.06 -0.11
CA MET A 165 5.20 -10.45 -0.60
C MET A 165 6.42 -11.33 -0.28
N ASN A 166 7.56 -10.71 0.04
CA ASN A 166 8.79 -11.42 0.39
C ASN A 166 8.87 -11.79 1.89
N GLU A 167 7.87 -11.44 2.69
CA GLU A 167 7.75 -11.96 4.06
C GLU A 167 7.64 -13.49 4.01
N PRO A 168 8.39 -14.24 4.84
CA PRO A 168 8.48 -15.70 4.71
C PRO A 168 7.11 -16.38 4.69
N GLY A 169 6.23 -16.08 5.64
CA GLY A 169 4.90 -16.67 5.71
C GLY A 169 3.98 -16.26 4.56
N ILE A 170 4.04 -15.00 4.12
CA ILE A 170 3.26 -14.53 2.95
C ILE A 170 3.71 -15.24 1.69
N ARG A 171 5.03 -15.31 1.45
CA ARG A 171 5.60 -15.96 0.27
C ARG A 171 5.19 -17.43 0.20
N THR A 172 5.31 -18.17 1.31
CA THR A 172 4.92 -19.58 1.37
C THR A 172 3.44 -19.75 1.04
N ALA A 173 2.54 -19.00 1.70
CA ALA A 173 1.10 -19.10 1.46
C ALA A 173 0.71 -18.75 0.02
N LEU A 174 1.40 -17.78 -0.60
CA LEU A 174 1.19 -17.44 -2.01
C LEU A 174 1.63 -18.59 -2.93
N LEU A 175 2.80 -19.19 -2.70
CA LEU A 175 3.30 -20.31 -3.50
C LEU A 175 2.38 -21.53 -3.37
N ASP A 176 1.99 -21.89 -2.15
CA ASP A 176 1.08 -23.01 -1.90
C ASP A 176 -0.27 -22.81 -2.62
N ALA A 177 -0.81 -21.58 -2.60
CA ALA A 177 -2.04 -21.25 -3.30
C ALA A 177 -1.87 -21.34 -4.83
N THR A 178 -0.76 -20.83 -5.38
CA THR A 178 -0.51 -20.91 -6.83
C THR A 178 -0.27 -22.34 -7.30
N ASP A 179 0.43 -23.16 -6.52
CA ASP A 179 0.67 -24.57 -6.85
C ASP A 179 -0.63 -25.39 -6.83
N ARG A 180 -1.52 -25.12 -5.85
CA ARG A 180 -2.87 -25.69 -5.82
C ARG A 180 -3.72 -25.27 -7.01
N PHE A 181 -3.64 -24.02 -7.45
CA PHE A 181 -4.41 -23.54 -8.59
C PHE A 181 -3.85 -24.02 -9.93
N ALA A 182 -2.56 -24.38 -10.01
CA ALA A 182 -1.98 -24.97 -11.21
C ALA A 182 -2.54 -26.39 -11.52
N SER A 183 -3.18 -27.04 -10.54
CA SER A 183 -3.81 -28.36 -10.69
C SER A 183 -5.34 -28.34 -10.77
N LEU A 184 -5.96 -27.16 -10.85
CA LEU A 184 -7.42 -26.98 -11.01
C LEU A 184 -7.91 -27.25 -12.44
#